data_AF-A0A415D773-F1
#
_entry.id   AF-A0A415D773-F1
#
_cell.length_a   1.000
_cell.length_b   1.000
_cell.length_c   1.000
_cell.angle_alpha   90.00
_cell.angle_beta   90.00
_cell.angle_gamma   90.00
#
_symmetry.space_group_name_H-M   'P 1'
#
loop_
_entity.id
_entity.type
_entity.pdbx_description
1 polymer ?
#
loop_
_entity_poly.entity_id
_entity_poly.type
_entity_poly.pdbx_seq_one_letter_code
_entity_poly.pdbx_strand_id
1 'polypeptide(L)' 'MKIYRGIGSEEDTIVTEDKAYDYALERCLKGTEEDRQEFRKELVEWFFSGNWIEEEGEGY' A
#
# COMPACT_ATOMS: atom_id res chain seq x y z
N MET A 1 -10.05 -18.17 8.86
CA MET A 1 -8.68 -18.18 8.30
C MET A 1 -8.79 -17.85 6.82
N LYS A 2 -8.42 -16.63 6.47
CA LYS A 2 -8.36 -16.19 5.07
C LYS A 2 -7.01 -16.55 4.46
N ILE A 3 -7.00 -16.82 3.16
CA ILE A 3 -5.78 -16.96 2.36
C ILE A 3 -5.93 -16.10 1.10
N TYR A 4 -4.83 -15.53 0.66
CA TYR A 4 -4.74 -14.76 -0.57
C TYR A 4 -3.89 -15.54 -1.56
N ARG A 5 -4.46 -15.86 -2.73
CA ARG A 5 -3.76 -16.53 -3.82
C ARG A 5 -3.40 -15.48 -4.86
N GLY A 6 -2.12 -15.33 -5.14
CA GLY A 6 -1.64 -14.43 -6.18
C GLY A 6 -1.97 -14.92 -7.59
N ILE A 7 -2.08 -13.97 -8.51
CA ILE A 7 -2.35 -14.18 -9.93
C ILE A 7 -1.40 -13.30 -10.74
N GLY A 8 -1.16 -13.62 -12.01
CA GLY A 8 -0.29 -12.82 -12.88
C GLY A 8 1.15 -12.78 -12.36
N SER A 9 1.66 -11.59 -12.03
CA SER A 9 3.02 -11.43 -11.47
C SER A 9 3.19 -12.08 -10.10
N GLU A 10 2.10 -12.41 -9.41
CA GLU A 10 2.10 -13.05 -8.09
C GLU A 10 1.67 -14.53 -8.16
N GLU A 11 1.60 -15.13 -9.36
CA GLU A 11 1.26 -16.55 -9.54
C GLU A 11 2.11 -17.45 -8.62
N ASP A 12 1.49 -18.54 -8.14
CA ASP A 12 2.04 -19.47 -7.14
C ASP A 12 2.31 -18.91 -5.73
N THR A 13 2.02 -17.63 -5.47
CA THR A 13 2.12 -17.07 -4.12
C THR A 13 0.84 -17.33 -3.31
N ILE A 14 1.00 -17.88 -2.09
CA ILE A 14 -0.09 -18.02 -1.12
C ILE A 14 0.30 -17.31 0.17
N VAL A 15 -0.53 -16.35 0.58
CA VAL A 15 -0.33 -15.58 1.81
C VAL A 15 -1.47 -15.87 2.78
N THR A 16 -1.13 -16.24 4.01
CA THR A 16 -2.09 -16.46 5.09
C THR A 16 -2.50 -15.13 5.73
N GLU A 17 -3.69 -15.09 6.33
CA GLU A 17 -4.23 -13.88 6.99
C GLU A 17 -3.27 -13.22 7.99
N ASP A 18 -2.53 -14.01 8.76
CA ASP A 18 -1.51 -13.53 9.72
C ASP A 18 -0.30 -12.87 9.07
N LYS A 19 -0.03 -13.16 7.78
CA LYS A 19 1.08 -12.60 7.01
C LYS A 19 0.64 -11.54 5.99
N ALA A 20 -0.67 -11.34 5.84
CA ALA A 20 -1.23 -10.52 4.76
C ALA A 20 -0.78 -9.06 4.85
N TYR A 21 -0.76 -8.48 6.06
CA TYR A 21 -0.33 -7.11 6.27
C TYR A 21 1.15 -6.91 5.92
N ASP A 22 2.03 -7.75 6.47
CA ASP A 22 3.48 -7.64 6.23
C ASP A 22 3.83 -7.83 4.77
N TYR A 23 3.21 -8.83 4.12
CA TYR A 23 3.41 -9.09 2.71
C TYR A 23 2.92 -7.93 1.83
N ALA A 24 1.71 -7.41 2.07
CA ALA A 24 1.19 -6.28 1.32
C ALA A 24 2.07 -5.03 1.47
N LEU A 25 2.50 -4.73 2.70
CA LEU A 25 3.37 -3.59 2.97
C LEU A 25 4.72 -3.74 2.26
N GLU A 26 5.32 -4.94 2.26
CA GLU A 26 6.56 -5.18 1.52
C GLU A 26 6.39 -4.95 0.01
N ARG A 27 5.31 -5.47 -0.59
CA ARG A 27 5.04 -5.27 -2.03
C ARG A 27 4.81 -3.80 -2.35
N CYS A 28 4.08 -3.08 -1.51
CA CYS A 28 3.84 -1.65 -1.67
C CYS A 28 5.09 -0.78 -1.47
N LEU A 29 6.08 -1.21 -0.68
CA LEU A 29 7.31 -0.42 -0.42
C LEU A 29 8.50 -0.82 -1.29
N LYS A 30 8.54 -2.07 -1.79
CA LYS A 30 9.68 -2.64 -2.52
C LYS A 30 9.29 -3.21 -3.89
N GLY A 31 8.04 -3.07 -4.31
CA GLY A 31 7.53 -3.46 -5.62
C GLY A 31 8.07 -2.59 -6.76
N THR A 32 7.32 -2.53 -7.86
CA THR A 32 7.72 -1.69 -8.98
C THR A 32 7.67 -0.21 -8.60
N GLU A 33 8.36 0.66 -9.36
CA GLU A 33 8.28 2.10 -9.09
C GLU A 33 6.84 2.63 -9.19
N GLU A 34 6.07 2.13 -10.15
CA GLU A 34 4.67 2.46 -10.35
C GLU A 34 3.83 2.07 -9.13
N ASP A 35 3.92 0.82 -8.67
CA ASP A 35 3.20 0.35 -7.48
C ASP A 35 3.53 1.20 -6.23
N ARG A 36 4.81 1.58 -6.07
CA ARG A 36 5.25 2.42 -4.95
C ARG A 36 4.68 3.82 -5.02
N GLN A 37 4.62 4.42 -6.20
CA GLN A 37 4.07 5.76 -6.41
C GLN A 37 2.56 5.77 -6.17
N GLU A 38 1.84 4.79 -6.71
CA GLU A 38 0.40 4.65 -6.49
C GLU A 38 0.10 4.43 -5.00
N PHE A 39 0.77 3.47 -4.36
CA PHE A 39 0.56 3.23 -2.93
C PHE A 39 0.90 4.45 -2.08
N ARG A 40 2.00 5.16 -2.37
CA ARG A 40 2.37 6.37 -1.62
C ARG A 40 1.27 7.42 -1.71
N LYS A 41 0.68 7.62 -2.89
CA LYS A 41 -0.42 8.57 -3.09
C LYS A 41 -1.65 8.16 -2.27
N GLU A 42 -2.12 6.93 -2.46
CA GLU A 42 -3.30 6.41 -1.75
C GLU A 42 -3.10 6.42 -0.22
N LEU A 43 -1.90 6.10 0.26
CA LEU A 43 -1.56 6.12 1.68
C LEU A 43 -1.63 7.54 2.26
N VAL A 44 -1.09 8.53 1.56
CA VAL A 44 -1.14 9.94 1.98
C VAL A 44 -2.58 10.42 1.96
N GLU A 45 -3.31 10.22 0.86
CA GLU A 45 -4.72 10.63 0.75
C GLU A 45 -5.57 10.00 1.85
N TRP A 46 -5.46 8.69 2.05
CA TRP A 46 -6.20 7.99 3.11
C TRP A 46 -5.82 8.47 4.51
N PHE A 47 -4.52 8.60 4.82
CA PHE A 47 -4.07 8.98 6.16
C PHE A 47 -4.47 10.41 6.52
N PHE A 48 -4.37 11.34 5.55
CA PHE A 48 -4.72 12.74 5.74
C PHE A 48 -6.22 13.03 5.54
N SER A 49 -7.02 12.10 5.01
CA SER A 49 -8.48 12.25 4.87
C SER A 49 -9.25 12.39 6.19
N GLY A 50 -8.61 12.06 7.32
CA GLY A 50 -9.21 12.07 8.65
C GLY A 50 -9.12 13.43 9.36
N ASN A 51 -8.31 13.47 10.42
CA ASN A 51 -8.23 14.61 11.34
C ASN A 51 -7.32 15.74 10.84
N TRP A 52 -7.17 15.90 9.52
CA TRP A 52 -6.26 16.87 8.93
C TRP A 52 -7.01 17.81 7.99
N ILE A 53 -6.55 19.05 7.95
CA ILE A 53 -7.02 20.07 7.00
C ILE A 53 -5.85 20.31 6.04
N GLU A 54 -6.11 20.20 4.75
CA GLU A 54 -5.14 20.55 3.72
C GLU A 54 -5.03 22.08 3.65
N GLU A 55 -3.83 22.60 3.89
CA GLU A 55 -3.53 24.03 3.79
C GLU A 55 -2.45 24.24 2.72
N GLU A 56 -2.63 25.24 1.86
CA GLU A 56 -1.59 25.65 0.91
C GLU A 56 -0.43 26.27 1.70
N GLY A 57 0.71 25.58 1.75
CA GLY A 57 1.91 26.12 2.38
C GLY A 57 2.52 27.23 1.52
N GLU A 58 2.53 28.46 2.01
CA GLU A 58 3.48 29.47 1.52
C GLU A 58 4.88 29.01 1.94
N GLY A 59 5.69 28.55 0.97
CA GLY A 59 6.94 27.82 1.23
C GLY A 59 7.84 28.47 2.29
N TYR A 60 8.11 27.71 3.37
CA TYR A 60 9.13 28.01 4.37
C TYR A 60 10.39 27.16 4.13
#